data_AF-A0A2V1ZSI7-F1
#
_entry.id   AF-A0A2V1ZSI7-F1
#
_cell.length_a   1.000
_cell.length_b   1.000
_cell.length_c   1.000
_cell.angle_alpha   90.00
_cell.angle_beta   90.00
_cell.angle_gamma   90.00
#
_symmetry.space_group_name_H-M   'P 1'
#
loop_
_entity.id
_entity.type
_entity.pdbx_description
1 polymer ?
#
loop_
_entity_poly.entity_id
_entity_poly.type
_entity_poly.pdbx_seq_one_letter_code
_entity_poly.pdbx_strand_id
1 'polypeptide(L)'
;MKNMFKQYDYNFTEQEYRHIWENSLFIFDTNILLNLYRYQDSSRDEFIKILESLDDRIWIPHHVALEFKRNRLTTIRSRTNLLIEAKEAINKSQSTLVSELNKLQIKKVHSPIDVDNIKEKFKSLGDELIREINNTINDQQKINEADPLEEKIDTIFDNRVGSAAYTQEKIDTLYKNAQVKYKLKISPGYLDEKKDEVCVDNQIVYQKKYADYLIWQQILDHVKEVELKDIIFVTDDNKADWWLEVAVFNGNSQTKHRQPRPELLDDMYNHAEVKNFLMYDAEFFLKYSRDYLKASVSEETLQEAGETRILLNQLINSQAQSNLQAERILQSESYLRKIKGILKLQRHKQSHEFERYESHSPNDEQIIYCVECSSDSMIPEKNSETGYRCVYCDNEYSDDIESDCTICGITWPSDDLRRVVWTDEGDVEIICPRCRRDPSYVKDD
;
A
#
# COMPACT_ATOMS: atom_id res chain seq x y z
N MET A 1 21.39 20.79 -30.77
CA MET A 1 20.57 19.61 -30.41
C MET A 1 21.41 18.53 -29.74
N LYS A 2 22.47 17.99 -30.37
CA LYS A 2 23.45 17.11 -29.68
C LYS A 2 23.89 17.80 -28.37
N ASN A 3 23.65 17.16 -27.22
CA ASN A 3 23.89 17.64 -25.84
C ASN A 3 22.81 18.49 -25.16
N MET A 4 21.77 18.96 -25.85
CA MET A 4 20.68 19.72 -25.20
C MET A 4 19.60 18.81 -24.60
N PHE A 5 19.53 17.55 -25.05
CA PHE A 5 18.44 16.62 -24.78
C PHE A 5 18.98 15.24 -24.37
N LYS A 6 20.00 15.23 -23.50
CA LYS A 6 20.71 13.99 -23.10
C LYS A 6 19.79 12.94 -22.50
N GLN A 7 18.69 13.34 -21.86
CA GLN A 7 17.66 12.47 -21.31
C GLN A 7 16.90 11.63 -22.36
N TYR A 8 17.10 11.90 -23.65
CA TYR A 8 16.51 11.11 -24.74
C TYR A 8 17.55 10.27 -25.49
N ASP A 9 18.83 10.46 -25.19
CA ASP A 9 19.95 9.75 -25.81
C ASP A 9 20.52 8.68 -24.83
N TYR A 10 19.64 7.81 -24.30
CA TYR A 10 20.02 6.75 -23.36
C TYR A 10 20.61 5.54 -24.10
N ASN A 11 21.85 5.71 -24.57
CA ASN A 11 22.63 4.63 -25.15
C ASN A 11 24.08 4.76 -24.70
N PHE A 12 24.73 3.62 -24.52
CA PHE A 12 26.13 3.54 -24.09
C PHE A 12 26.83 2.51 -24.96
N THR A 13 28.08 2.81 -25.30
CA THR A 13 29.01 1.87 -25.92
C THR A 13 29.48 0.84 -24.90
N GLU A 14 30.03 -0.29 -25.36
CA GLU A 14 30.60 -1.30 -24.46
C GLU A 14 31.70 -0.73 -23.55
N GLN A 15 32.51 0.19 -24.07
CA GLN A 15 33.56 0.87 -23.29
C GLN A 15 32.98 1.77 -22.20
N GLU A 16 31.88 2.48 -22.50
CA GLU A 16 31.17 3.30 -21.52
C GLU A 16 30.50 2.43 -20.46
N TYR A 17 29.83 1.33 -20.83
CA TYR A 17 29.29 0.39 -19.86
C TYR A 17 30.37 -0.13 -18.90
N ARG A 18 31.52 -0.55 -19.43
CA ARG A 18 32.64 -1.01 -18.61
C ARG A 18 33.11 0.08 -17.65
N HIS A 19 33.31 1.31 -18.14
CA HIS A 19 33.71 2.44 -17.31
C HIS A 19 32.69 2.70 -16.18
N ILE A 20 31.40 2.72 -16.50
CA ILE A 20 30.33 2.97 -15.53
C ILE A 20 30.35 1.86 -14.47
N TRP A 21 30.38 0.59 -14.84
CA TRP A 21 30.41 -0.54 -13.89
C TRP A 21 31.66 -0.57 -13.00
N GLU A 22 32.80 -0.10 -13.49
CA GLU A 22 34.05 -0.02 -12.73
C GLU A 22 34.04 1.14 -11.71
N ASN A 23 33.36 2.26 -12.01
CA ASN A 23 33.48 3.49 -11.22
C ASN A 23 32.20 3.92 -10.49
N SER A 24 31.05 3.29 -10.76
CA SER A 24 29.77 3.75 -10.21
C SER A 24 29.62 3.53 -8.72
N LEU A 25 28.85 4.41 -8.09
CA LEU A 25 28.12 4.09 -6.87
C LEU A 25 26.88 3.26 -7.23
N PHE A 26 26.72 2.12 -6.56
CA PHE A 26 25.57 1.23 -6.68
C PHE A 26 24.57 1.53 -5.58
N ILE A 27 23.35 1.86 -6.00
CA ILE A 27 22.25 2.19 -5.12
C ILE A 27 21.15 1.16 -5.28
N PHE A 28 20.69 0.60 -4.18
CA PHE A 28 19.68 -0.46 -4.18
C PHE A 28 18.36 0.04 -3.61
N ASP A 29 17.26 -0.37 -4.24
CA ASP A 29 15.92 -0.10 -3.75
C ASP A 29 15.50 -1.11 -2.68
N THR A 30 14.48 -0.77 -1.89
CA THR A 30 13.91 -1.61 -0.84
C THR A 30 13.49 -2.98 -1.38
N ASN A 31 12.85 -3.00 -2.56
CA ASN A 31 12.34 -4.23 -3.15
C ASN A 31 13.44 -5.26 -3.44
N ILE A 32 14.64 -4.81 -3.84
CA ILE A 32 15.78 -5.68 -4.10
C ILE A 32 16.23 -6.37 -2.81
N LEU A 33 16.36 -5.59 -1.72
CA LEU A 33 16.78 -6.13 -0.42
C LEU A 33 15.73 -7.08 0.16
N LEU A 34 14.44 -6.78 0.01
CA LEU A 34 13.37 -7.67 0.45
C LEU A 34 13.30 -8.97 -0.36
N ASN A 35 13.64 -8.93 -1.66
CA ASN A 35 13.64 -10.12 -2.51
C ASN A 35 14.66 -11.17 -2.08
N LEU A 36 15.71 -10.79 -1.35
CA LEU A 36 16.67 -11.74 -0.75
C LEU A 36 15.99 -12.72 0.23
N TYR A 37 14.87 -12.36 0.87
CA TYR A 37 14.08 -13.30 1.68
C TYR A 37 13.25 -14.27 0.85
N ARG A 38 13.00 -13.95 -0.42
CA ARG A 38 12.17 -14.72 -1.35
C ARG A 38 12.98 -15.74 -2.14
N TYR A 39 14.25 -15.44 -2.39
CA TYR A 39 15.15 -16.32 -3.10
C TYR A 39 15.47 -17.61 -2.34
N GLN A 40 15.87 -18.62 -3.10
CA GLN A 40 16.56 -19.81 -2.63
C GLN A 40 17.91 -19.43 -2.02
N ASP A 41 18.39 -20.27 -1.12
CA ASP A 41 19.60 -19.98 -0.35
C ASP A 41 20.83 -19.78 -1.24
N SER A 42 20.97 -20.57 -2.31
CA SER A 42 22.07 -20.44 -3.29
C SER A 42 22.04 -19.09 -4.01
N SER A 43 20.88 -18.69 -4.55
CA SER A 43 20.72 -17.43 -5.28
C SER A 43 20.90 -16.23 -4.37
N ARG A 44 20.40 -16.31 -3.13
CA ARG A 44 20.64 -15.29 -2.10
C ARG A 44 22.13 -15.16 -1.80
N ASP A 45 22.84 -16.26 -1.61
CA ASP A 45 24.27 -16.24 -1.30
C ASP A 45 25.11 -15.70 -2.47
N GLU A 46 24.74 -16.00 -3.72
CA GLU A 46 25.36 -15.39 -4.91
C GLU A 46 25.13 -13.88 -4.96
N PHE A 47 23.89 -13.42 -4.70
CA PHE A 47 23.57 -12.00 -4.67
C PHE A 47 24.33 -11.27 -3.56
N ILE A 48 24.36 -11.83 -2.35
CA ILE A 48 25.09 -11.26 -1.20
C ILE A 48 26.57 -11.11 -1.49
N LYS A 49 27.22 -12.12 -2.11
CA LYS A 49 28.64 -12.03 -2.51
C LYS A 49 28.90 -10.87 -3.46
N ILE A 50 27.97 -10.57 -4.36
CA ILE A 50 28.09 -9.41 -5.24
C ILE A 50 28.03 -8.12 -4.42
N LEU A 51 27.04 -7.99 -3.52
CA LEU A 51 26.93 -6.81 -2.65
C LEU A 51 28.20 -6.59 -1.82
N GLU A 52 28.74 -7.66 -1.23
CA GLU A 52 30.00 -7.65 -0.49
C GLU A 52 31.18 -7.19 -1.37
N SER A 53 31.23 -7.62 -2.63
CA SER A 53 32.30 -7.27 -3.57
C SER A 53 32.29 -5.81 -4.05
N LEU A 54 31.16 -5.12 -3.89
CA LEU A 54 31.04 -3.70 -4.25
C LEU A 54 31.77 -2.80 -3.24
N ASP A 55 31.89 -3.26 -2.00
CA ASP A 55 32.59 -2.59 -0.90
C ASP A 55 32.20 -1.11 -0.79
N ASP A 56 33.12 -0.15 -0.86
CA ASP A 56 32.81 1.28 -0.71
C ASP A 56 31.97 1.88 -1.85
N ARG A 57 31.67 1.11 -2.89
CA ARG A 57 30.83 1.53 -4.03
C ARG A 57 29.37 1.17 -3.84
N ILE A 58 28.92 0.83 -2.63
CA ILE A 58 27.52 0.53 -2.34
C ILE A 58 26.92 1.53 -1.36
N TRP A 59 25.66 1.92 -1.59
CA TRP A 59 24.93 2.83 -0.70
C TRP A 59 23.42 2.65 -0.82
N ILE A 60 22.66 2.96 0.23
CA ILE A 60 21.19 3.03 0.18
C ILE A 60 20.65 4.31 0.83
N PRO A 61 19.53 4.87 0.32
CA PRO A 61 18.81 5.93 1.00
C PRO A 61 18.36 5.52 2.41
N HIS A 62 18.27 6.48 3.32
CA HIS A 62 17.71 6.25 4.66
C HIS A 62 16.30 5.63 4.56
N HIS A 63 15.47 6.13 3.64
CA HIS A 63 14.11 5.63 3.50
C HIS A 63 14.08 4.18 3.02
N VAL A 64 15.04 3.74 2.18
CA VAL A 64 15.18 2.34 1.78
C VAL A 64 15.49 1.45 2.99
N ALA A 65 16.46 1.86 3.82
CA ALA A 65 16.81 1.13 5.04
C ALA A 65 15.61 1.03 6.00
N LEU A 66 14.87 2.14 6.18
CA LEU A 66 13.66 2.17 6.99
C LEU A 66 12.58 1.21 6.47
N GLU A 67 12.28 1.26 5.18
CA GLU A 67 11.28 0.36 4.59
C GLU A 67 11.71 -1.10 4.68
N PHE A 68 12.99 -1.40 4.46
CA PHE A 68 13.54 -2.74 4.61
C PHE A 68 13.29 -3.26 6.04
N LYS A 69 13.69 -2.50 7.06
CA LYS A 69 13.45 -2.87 8.46
C LYS A 69 11.96 -3.08 8.74
N ARG A 70 11.08 -2.20 8.25
CA ARG A 70 9.63 -2.32 8.51
C ARG A 70 8.99 -3.53 7.82
N ASN A 71 9.45 -3.87 6.61
CA ASN A 71 8.76 -4.81 5.74
C ASN A 71 9.37 -6.22 5.72
N ARG A 72 10.58 -6.41 6.27
CA ARG A 72 11.26 -7.73 6.29
C ARG A 72 10.43 -8.83 6.95
N LEU A 73 9.85 -8.57 8.14
CA LEU A 73 9.08 -9.58 8.87
C LEU A 73 7.79 -9.97 8.13
N THR A 74 7.15 -9.00 7.48
CA THR A 74 6.00 -9.24 6.61
C THR A 74 6.39 -10.07 5.39
N THR A 75 7.59 -9.85 4.85
CA THR A 75 8.14 -10.63 3.72
C THR A 75 8.42 -12.08 4.13
N ILE A 76 9.10 -12.30 5.26
CA ILE A 76 9.33 -13.63 5.86
C ILE A 76 7.99 -14.34 6.05
N ARG A 77 7.01 -13.68 6.68
CA ARG A 77 5.66 -14.24 6.88
C ARG A 77 4.99 -14.63 5.57
N SER A 78 5.10 -13.79 4.53
CA SER A 78 4.46 -14.04 3.24
C SER A 78 4.96 -15.33 2.57
N ARG A 79 6.26 -15.62 2.71
CA ARG A 79 6.87 -16.87 2.20
C ARG A 79 6.30 -18.09 2.92
N THR A 80 6.20 -18.03 4.26
CA THR A 80 5.62 -19.13 5.04
C THR A 80 4.13 -19.35 4.71
N ASN A 81 3.36 -18.27 4.52
CA ASN A 81 1.95 -18.37 4.18
C ASN A 81 1.71 -19.08 2.85
N LEU A 82 2.53 -18.85 1.83
CA LEU A 82 2.42 -19.56 0.54
C LEU A 82 2.58 -21.07 0.69
N LEU A 83 3.47 -21.52 1.58
CA LEU A 83 3.63 -22.94 1.88
C LEU A 83 2.43 -23.51 2.66
N ILE A 84 1.85 -22.73 3.56
CA ILE A 84 0.62 -23.10 4.26
C ILE A 84 -0.54 -23.24 3.26
N GLU A 85 -0.70 -22.28 2.34
CA GLU A 85 -1.72 -22.33 1.28
C GLU A 85 -1.51 -23.54 0.36
N ALA A 86 -0.27 -23.86 -0.01
CA ALA A 86 0.04 -25.07 -0.78
C ALA A 86 -0.40 -26.36 -0.04
N LYS A 87 -0.12 -26.44 1.27
CA LYS A 87 -0.57 -27.54 2.13
C LYS A 87 -2.10 -27.62 2.19
N GLU A 88 -2.80 -26.51 2.31
CA GLU A 88 -4.26 -26.47 2.29
C GLU A 88 -4.82 -26.90 0.93
N ALA A 89 -4.21 -26.48 -0.18
CA ALA A 89 -4.59 -26.89 -1.52
C ALA A 89 -4.47 -28.40 -1.73
N ILE A 90 -3.42 -29.04 -1.20
CA ILE A 90 -3.25 -30.50 -1.24
C ILE A 90 -4.37 -31.19 -0.44
N ASN A 91 -4.61 -30.75 0.80
CA ASN A 91 -5.68 -31.31 1.64
C ASN A 91 -7.08 -31.18 0.99
N LYS A 92 -7.36 -30.03 0.38
CA LYS A 92 -8.60 -29.78 -0.35
C LYS A 92 -8.73 -30.68 -1.58
N SER A 93 -7.63 -30.87 -2.32
CA SER A 93 -7.58 -31.77 -3.48
C SER A 93 -7.89 -33.21 -3.08
N GLN A 94 -7.31 -33.68 -1.97
CA GLN A 94 -7.57 -35.03 -1.44
C GLN A 94 -9.02 -35.23 -1.04
N SER A 95 -9.58 -34.32 -0.24
CA SER A 95 -10.97 -34.42 0.21
C SER A 95 -11.96 -34.36 -0.96
N THR A 96 -11.70 -33.50 -1.95
CA THR A 96 -12.53 -33.40 -3.16
C THR A 96 -12.51 -34.68 -3.97
N LEU A 97 -11.33 -35.24 -4.24
CA LEU A 97 -11.18 -36.50 -4.98
C LEU A 97 -11.90 -37.65 -4.28
N VAL A 98 -11.73 -37.78 -2.96
CA VAL A 98 -12.41 -38.81 -2.16
C VAL A 98 -13.94 -38.66 -2.24
N SER A 99 -14.45 -37.43 -2.12
CA SER A 99 -15.87 -37.12 -2.24
C SER A 99 -16.44 -37.49 -3.61
N GLU A 100 -15.78 -37.10 -4.70
CA GLU A 100 -16.25 -37.39 -6.06
C GLU A 100 -16.24 -38.90 -6.35
N LEU A 101 -15.19 -39.61 -5.94
CA LEU A 101 -15.14 -41.08 -6.09
C LEU A 101 -16.25 -41.79 -5.31
N ASN A 102 -16.64 -41.28 -4.13
CA ASN A 102 -17.75 -41.82 -3.35
C ASN A 102 -19.10 -41.62 -4.06
N LYS A 103 -19.32 -40.47 -4.70
CA LYS A 103 -20.58 -40.15 -5.42
C LYS A 103 -20.83 -41.07 -6.62
N LEU A 104 -19.77 -41.47 -7.32
CA LEU A 104 -19.88 -42.32 -8.51
C LEU A 104 -20.37 -43.74 -8.22
N GLN A 105 -20.40 -44.16 -6.94
CA GLN A 105 -20.88 -45.49 -6.51
C GLN A 105 -20.30 -46.65 -7.34
N ILE A 106 -19.05 -46.52 -7.83
CA ILE A 106 -18.40 -47.45 -8.78
C ILE A 106 -18.41 -48.90 -8.27
N LYS A 107 -18.33 -49.08 -6.94
CA LYS A 107 -18.45 -50.39 -6.29
C LYS A 107 -19.78 -51.11 -6.56
N LYS A 108 -20.86 -50.37 -6.80
CA LYS A 108 -22.19 -50.92 -7.13
C LYS A 108 -22.33 -51.36 -8.58
N VAL A 109 -21.37 -51.02 -9.45
CA VAL A 109 -21.42 -51.29 -10.90
C VAL A 109 -20.59 -52.54 -11.27
N HIS A 110 -20.15 -53.34 -10.29
CA HIS A 110 -19.26 -54.50 -10.49
C HIS A 110 -18.00 -54.18 -11.32
N SER A 111 -17.51 -52.94 -11.23
CA SER A 111 -16.29 -52.52 -11.90
C SER A 111 -15.07 -53.20 -11.27
N PRO A 112 -14.08 -53.66 -12.06
CA PRO A 112 -12.83 -54.23 -11.54
C PRO A 112 -11.90 -53.16 -10.91
N ILE A 113 -12.27 -51.88 -10.96
CA ILE A 113 -11.45 -50.79 -10.44
C ILE A 113 -11.54 -50.74 -8.92
N ASP A 114 -10.39 -50.88 -8.27
CA ASP A 114 -10.24 -50.71 -6.82
C ASP A 114 -10.17 -49.23 -6.43
N VAL A 115 -11.34 -48.67 -6.14
CA VAL A 115 -11.50 -47.27 -5.71
C VAL A 115 -10.85 -46.98 -4.37
N ASP A 116 -10.77 -47.97 -3.46
CA ASP A 116 -10.15 -47.76 -2.15
C ASP A 116 -8.63 -47.63 -2.27
N ASN A 117 -8.00 -48.48 -3.09
CA ASN A 117 -6.59 -48.37 -3.41
C ASN A 117 -6.24 -47.04 -4.11
N ILE A 118 -7.10 -46.53 -5.01
CA ILE A 118 -6.89 -45.20 -5.61
C ILE A 118 -6.89 -44.11 -4.54
N LYS A 119 -7.85 -44.14 -3.60
CA LYS A 119 -7.93 -43.17 -2.49
C LYS A 119 -6.70 -43.27 -1.60
N GLU A 120 -6.25 -44.47 -1.25
CA GLU A 120 -5.07 -44.68 -0.42
C GLU A 120 -3.79 -44.16 -1.09
N LYS A 121 -3.60 -44.44 -2.38
CA LYS A 121 -2.45 -43.89 -3.13
C LYS A 121 -2.43 -42.36 -3.14
N PHE A 122 -3.58 -41.73 -3.40
CA PHE A 122 -3.68 -40.28 -3.40
C PHE A 122 -3.51 -39.69 -2.00
N LYS A 123 -4.00 -40.39 -0.97
CA LYS A 123 -3.76 -40.03 0.43
C LYS A 123 -2.27 -40.07 0.78
N SER A 124 -1.61 -41.18 0.47
CA SER A 124 -0.18 -41.37 0.73
C SER A 124 0.67 -40.31 0.03
N LEU A 125 0.38 -40.02 -1.24
CA LEU A 125 1.11 -38.98 -1.98
C LEU A 125 0.92 -37.60 -1.35
N GLY A 126 -0.29 -37.21 -0.98
CA GLY A 126 -0.48 -35.91 -0.34
C GLY A 126 0.10 -35.86 1.07
N ASP A 127 0.08 -36.95 1.85
CA ASP A 127 0.75 -37.03 3.15
C ASP A 127 2.28 -36.86 3.01
N GLU A 128 2.88 -37.42 1.96
CA GLU A 128 4.29 -37.24 1.61
C GLU A 128 4.62 -35.79 1.26
N LEU A 129 3.87 -35.19 0.34
CA LEU A 129 4.05 -33.78 -0.05
C LEU A 129 3.83 -32.82 1.14
N ILE A 130 2.85 -33.09 2.00
CA ILE A 130 2.61 -32.29 3.21
C ILE A 130 3.79 -32.39 4.18
N ARG A 131 4.43 -33.56 4.31
CA ARG A 131 5.64 -33.71 5.15
C ARG A 131 6.80 -32.89 4.58
N GLU A 132 7.02 -32.94 3.27
CA GLU A 132 8.04 -32.13 2.61
C GLU A 132 7.82 -30.64 2.88
N ILE A 133 6.59 -30.15 2.69
CA ILE A 133 6.23 -28.75 2.99
C ILE A 133 6.48 -28.40 4.46
N ASN A 134 6.07 -29.26 5.41
CA ASN A 134 6.27 -28.99 6.83
C ASN A 134 7.76 -28.94 7.19
N ASN A 135 8.60 -29.79 6.60
CA ASN A 135 10.04 -29.74 6.81
C ASN A 135 10.60 -28.40 6.31
N THR A 136 10.24 -28.00 5.09
CA THR A 136 10.64 -26.69 4.53
C THR A 136 10.17 -25.52 5.39
N ILE A 137 8.96 -25.56 5.95
CA ILE A 137 8.48 -24.52 6.88
C ILE A 137 9.30 -24.49 8.16
N ASN A 138 9.69 -25.66 8.70
CA ASN A 138 10.46 -25.74 9.93
C ASN A 138 11.90 -25.23 9.76
N ASP A 139 12.48 -25.43 8.57
CA ASP A 139 13.84 -25.02 8.22
C ASP A 139 13.93 -23.54 7.80
N GLN A 140 12.80 -22.88 7.54
CA GLN A 140 12.76 -21.47 7.19
C GLN A 140 13.09 -20.54 8.36
N GLN A 141 13.62 -19.37 8.02
CA GLN A 141 13.80 -18.24 8.94
C GLN A 141 12.47 -17.93 9.64
N LYS A 142 12.47 -17.97 10.98
CA LYS A 142 11.30 -17.60 11.79
C LYS A 142 11.36 -16.14 12.20
N ILE A 143 10.19 -15.53 12.36
CA ILE A 143 10.03 -14.11 12.74
C ILE A 143 10.54 -13.83 14.17
N ASN A 144 10.53 -14.84 15.03
CA ASN A 144 10.89 -14.75 16.44
C ASN A 144 12.30 -15.28 16.77
N GLU A 145 13.10 -15.58 15.75
CA GLU A 145 14.47 -16.05 15.89
C GLU A 145 15.45 -14.96 15.42
N ALA A 146 16.75 -15.14 15.67
CA ALA A 146 17.77 -14.27 15.09
C ALA A 146 17.67 -14.31 13.55
N ASP A 147 17.92 -13.19 12.90
CA ASP A 147 17.81 -13.03 11.44
C ASP A 147 19.21 -12.83 10.84
N PRO A 148 19.90 -13.90 10.41
CA PRO A 148 21.26 -13.80 9.89
C PRO A 148 21.33 -13.02 8.57
N LEU A 149 20.23 -12.92 7.82
CA LEU A 149 20.20 -12.15 6.58
C LEU A 149 20.14 -10.65 6.90
N GLU A 150 19.32 -10.26 7.88
CA GLU A 150 19.32 -8.90 8.40
C GLU A 150 20.71 -8.49 8.90
N GLU A 151 21.37 -9.33 9.70
CA GLU A 151 22.73 -9.04 10.21
C GLU A 151 23.76 -8.87 9.10
N LYS A 152 23.70 -9.70 8.05
CA LYS A 152 24.56 -9.57 6.87
C LYS A 152 24.30 -8.27 6.12
N ILE A 153 23.04 -7.92 5.88
CA ILE A 153 22.67 -6.67 5.19
C ILE A 153 23.12 -5.47 6.02
N ASP A 154 22.89 -5.47 7.33
CA ASP A 154 23.34 -4.41 8.24
C ASP A 154 24.87 -4.23 8.18
N THR A 155 25.62 -5.34 8.09
CA THR A 155 27.08 -5.30 7.96
C THR A 155 27.52 -4.73 6.62
N ILE A 156 26.90 -5.16 5.51
CA ILE A 156 27.24 -4.69 4.15
C ILE A 156 27.02 -3.18 4.01
N PHE A 157 25.93 -2.68 4.62
CA PHE A 157 25.53 -1.29 4.54
C PHE A 157 25.96 -0.44 5.75
N ASP A 158 26.81 -0.97 6.64
CA ASP A 158 27.32 -0.21 7.77
C ASP A 158 28.06 1.04 7.29
N ASN A 159 27.68 2.20 7.82
CA ASN A 159 28.14 3.53 7.37
C ASN A 159 27.88 3.86 5.88
N ARG A 160 27.00 3.10 5.21
CA ARG A 160 26.62 3.25 3.79
C ARG A 160 25.12 3.46 3.60
N VAL A 161 24.49 4.03 4.62
CA VAL A 161 23.09 4.46 4.61
C VAL A 161 23.03 5.97 4.61
N GLY A 162 22.11 6.54 3.83
CA GLY A 162 21.85 7.98 3.81
C GLY A 162 21.52 8.56 5.18
N SER A 163 21.77 9.86 5.34
CA SER A 163 21.54 10.55 6.61
C SER A 163 20.07 10.53 7.04
N ALA A 164 19.84 10.25 8.33
CA ALA A 164 18.54 10.38 8.99
C ALA A 164 18.17 11.85 9.30
N ALA A 165 18.97 12.84 8.88
CA ALA A 165 18.85 14.25 9.26
C ALA A 165 17.66 15.01 8.62
N TYR A 166 16.74 14.32 7.95
CA TYR A 166 15.55 14.97 7.39
C TYR A 166 14.57 15.26 8.53
N THR A 167 14.28 16.54 8.77
CA THR A 167 13.26 16.97 9.73
C THR A 167 11.86 16.79 9.17
N GLN A 168 10.83 16.80 10.03
CA GLN A 168 9.43 16.82 9.59
C GLN A 168 9.18 18.00 8.62
N GLU A 169 9.76 19.16 8.90
CA GLU A 169 9.65 20.34 8.03
C GLU A 169 10.24 20.10 6.62
N LYS A 170 11.41 19.45 6.53
CA LYS A 170 12.01 19.08 5.24
C LYS A 170 11.11 18.11 4.50
N ILE A 171 10.58 17.09 5.19
CA ILE A 171 9.69 16.08 4.59
C ILE A 171 8.38 16.70 4.11
N ASP A 172 7.74 17.53 4.91
CA ASP A 172 6.50 18.22 4.52
C ASP A 172 6.71 19.13 3.31
N THR A 173 7.88 19.77 3.22
CA THR A 173 8.28 20.56 2.05
C THR A 173 8.44 19.69 0.82
N LEU A 174 9.11 18.53 0.93
CA LEU A 174 9.21 17.56 -0.15
C LEU A 174 7.83 17.04 -0.58
N TYR A 175 6.92 16.78 0.35
CA TYR A 175 5.57 16.31 0.04
C TYR A 175 4.73 17.36 -0.71
N LYS A 176 4.88 18.64 -0.41
CA LYS A 176 4.25 19.71 -1.21
C LYS A 176 4.75 19.68 -2.66
N ASN A 177 6.05 19.47 -2.87
CA ASN A 177 6.62 19.35 -4.21
C ASN A 177 6.14 18.07 -4.92
N ALA A 178 6.11 16.94 -4.20
CA ALA A 178 5.61 15.66 -4.69
C ALA A 178 4.16 15.79 -5.15
N GLN A 179 3.31 16.46 -4.38
CA GLN A 179 1.90 16.67 -4.72
C GLN A 179 1.73 17.43 -6.04
N VAL A 180 2.58 18.43 -6.32
CA VAL A 180 2.57 19.14 -7.60
C VAL A 180 3.03 18.22 -8.73
N LYS A 181 4.14 17.48 -8.54
CA LYS A 181 4.63 16.51 -9.54
C LYS A 181 3.59 15.44 -9.86
N TYR A 182 2.90 14.89 -8.85
CA TYR A 182 1.93 13.81 -9.00
C TYR A 182 0.69 14.27 -9.78
N LYS A 183 0.17 15.47 -9.47
CA LYS A 183 -0.92 16.09 -10.26
C LYS A 183 -0.58 16.24 -11.74
N LEU A 184 0.70 16.49 -12.05
CA LEU A 184 1.23 16.60 -13.40
C LEU A 184 1.70 15.26 -13.99
N LYS A 185 1.60 14.16 -13.23
CA LYS A 185 2.10 12.81 -13.58
C LYS A 185 3.60 12.81 -13.94
N ILE A 186 4.37 13.58 -13.19
CA ILE A 186 5.83 13.64 -13.29
C ILE A 186 6.43 12.59 -12.35
N SER A 187 7.39 11.82 -12.87
CA SER A 187 8.09 10.74 -12.17
C SER A 187 8.97 11.20 -10.99
N PRO A 188 9.33 10.28 -10.07
CA PRO A 188 8.73 8.95 -9.83
C PRO A 188 7.59 9.01 -8.80
N GLY A 189 6.82 7.93 -8.67
CA GLY A 189 5.89 7.67 -7.57
C GLY A 189 4.44 8.13 -7.78
N TYR A 190 4.11 8.83 -8.87
CA TYR A 190 2.74 9.34 -9.07
C TYR A 190 1.68 8.24 -9.20
N LEU A 191 2.09 6.99 -9.52
CA LEU A 191 1.18 5.86 -9.57
C LEU A 191 0.76 5.35 -8.18
N ASP A 192 1.43 5.81 -7.12
CA ASP A 192 1.15 5.45 -5.73
C ASP A 192 0.32 6.50 -4.98
N GLU A 193 -0.21 7.52 -5.66
CA GLU A 193 -0.99 8.63 -5.06
C GLU A 193 -2.15 8.14 -4.16
N LYS A 194 -2.71 6.96 -4.44
CA LYS A 194 -3.81 6.35 -3.69
C LYS A 194 -3.40 5.69 -2.36
N LYS A 195 -2.10 5.59 -2.05
CA LYS A 195 -1.62 4.97 -0.79
C LYS A 195 -1.71 5.96 0.37
N ASP A 196 -2.85 6.01 1.05
CA ASP A 196 -3.07 6.92 2.18
C ASP A 196 -2.55 6.41 3.53
N GLU A 197 -1.82 5.29 3.53
CA GLU A 197 -1.15 4.78 4.72
C GLU A 197 -0.03 5.70 5.20
N VAL A 198 0.10 5.81 6.52
CA VAL A 198 1.19 6.54 7.18
C VAL A 198 2.08 5.59 7.98
N CYS A 199 3.34 5.95 8.13
CA CYS A 199 4.25 5.33 9.07
C CYS A 199 4.98 6.38 9.90
N VAL A 200 5.42 5.98 11.08
CA VAL A 200 6.23 6.82 11.98
C VAL A 200 7.56 6.15 12.22
N ASP A 201 8.63 6.93 12.16
CA ASP A 201 9.98 6.54 12.56
C ASP A 201 10.69 7.74 13.17
N ASN A 202 11.38 7.55 14.30
CA ASN A 202 12.08 8.61 15.03
C ASN A 202 11.26 9.91 15.22
N GLN A 203 9.97 9.78 15.58
CA GLN A 203 9.01 10.89 15.74
C GLN A 203 8.67 11.67 14.45
N ILE A 204 9.10 11.17 13.29
CA ILE A 204 8.78 11.72 11.97
C ILE A 204 7.66 10.89 11.36
N VAL A 205 6.66 11.57 10.80
CA VAL A 205 5.53 10.97 10.09
C VAL A 205 5.81 10.98 8.59
N TYR A 206 5.77 9.79 8.00
CA TYR A 206 5.92 9.56 6.57
C TYR A 206 4.59 9.11 5.96
N GLN A 207 4.26 9.64 4.79
CA GLN A 207 3.12 9.20 3.98
C GLN A 207 3.61 8.22 2.92
N LYS A 208 3.09 7.00 2.91
CA LYS A 208 3.58 5.92 2.03
C LYS A 208 3.44 6.24 0.54
N LYS A 209 2.44 7.02 0.12
CA LYS A 209 2.30 7.48 -1.28
C LYS A 209 3.48 8.28 -1.81
N TYR A 210 4.30 8.87 -0.93
CA TYR A 210 5.47 9.67 -1.31
C TYR A 210 6.80 8.95 -1.08
N ALA A 211 6.78 7.64 -0.79
CA ALA A 211 7.98 6.86 -0.51
C ALA A 211 8.96 6.87 -1.70
N ASP A 212 8.50 6.50 -2.90
CA ASP A 212 9.29 6.51 -4.15
C ASP A 212 9.93 7.89 -4.41
N TYR A 213 9.15 8.97 -4.24
CA TYR A 213 9.65 10.32 -4.40
C TYR A 213 10.71 10.66 -3.35
N LEU A 214 10.51 10.28 -2.08
CA LEU A 214 11.46 10.55 -1.01
C LEU A 214 12.78 9.80 -1.20
N ILE A 215 12.71 8.52 -1.60
CA ILE A 215 13.87 7.71 -1.99
C ILE A 215 14.64 8.42 -3.10
N TRP A 216 13.94 8.83 -4.15
CA TRP A 216 14.56 9.53 -5.27
C TRP A 216 15.23 10.85 -4.87
N GLN A 217 14.59 11.67 -4.03
CA GLN A 217 15.20 12.91 -3.53
C GLN A 217 16.43 12.65 -2.67
N GLN A 218 16.43 11.61 -1.83
CA GLN A 218 17.60 11.24 -1.05
C GLN A 218 18.78 10.80 -1.92
N ILE A 219 18.51 10.09 -3.02
CA ILE A 219 19.53 9.75 -4.02
C ILE A 219 20.12 11.02 -4.63
N LEU A 220 19.28 11.93 -5.13
CA LEU A 220 19.74 13.17 -5.77
C LEU A 220 20.56 14.05 -4.81
N ASP A 221 20.08 14.22 -3.58
CA ASP A 221 20.79 14.98 -2.54
C ASP A 221 22.19 14.39 -2.30
N HIS A 222 22.28 13.07 -2.07
CA HIS A 222 23.54 12.41 -1.75
C HIS A 222 24.54 12.45 -2.90
N VAL A 223 24.09 12.10 -4.12
CA VAL A 223 24.93 12.07 -5.32
C VAL A 223 25.49 13.45 -5.63
N LYS A 224 24.68 14.49 -5.43
CA LYS A 224 25.10 15.88 -5.60
C LYS A 224 26.09 16.32 -4.53
N GLU A 225 25.82 16.01 -3.26
CA GLU A 225 26.67 16.39 -2.11
C GLU A 225 28.08 15.78 -2.22
N VAL A 226 28.17 14.52 -2.67
CA VAL A 226 29.44 13.78 -2.81
C VAL A 226 30.07 13.99 -4.21
N GLU A 227 29.40 14.74 -5.09
CA GLU A 227 29.82 15.04 -6.48
C GLU A 227 30.08 13.79 -7.35
N LEU A 228 29.31 12.72 -7.13
CA LEU A 228 29.46 11.46 -7.86
C LEU A 228 29.03 11.59 -9.32
N LYS A 229 29.80 10.96 -10.24
CA LYS A 229 29.60 11.12 -11.69
C LYS A 229 29.03 9.90 -12.39
N ASP A 230 29.15 8.73 -11.79
CA ASP A 230 28.70 7.45 -12.35
C ASP A 230 27.82 6.76 -11.31
N ILE A 231 26.56 6.49 -11.66
CA ILE A 231 25.56 5.97 -10.74
C ILE A 231 24.84 4.78 -11.39
N ILE A 232 24.69 3.69 -10.65
CA ILE A 232 23.83 2.57 -10.99
C ILE A 232 22.75 2.46 -9.93
N PHE A 233 21.48 2.55 -10.32
CA PHE A 233 20.34 2.31 -9.44
C PHE A 233 19.65 0.98 -9.80
N VAL A 234 19.43 0.13 -8.80
CA VAL A 234 18.84 -1.20 -8.98
C VAL A 234 17.48 -1.24 -8.30
N THR A 235 16.42 -1.47 -9.09
CA THR A 235 15.03 -1.57 -8.63
C THR A 235 14.22 -2.56 -9.47
N ASP A 236 13.42 -3.39 -8.81
CA ASP A 236 12.44 -4.26 -9.45
C ASP A 236 11.08 -3.56 -9.67
N ASP A 237 10.96 -2.26 -9.33
CA ASP A 237 9.78 -1.47 -9.64
C ASP A 237 9.72 -1.26 -11.17
N ASN A 238 8.74 -1.87 -11.82
CA ASN A 238 8.56 -1.80 -13.27
C ASN A 238 7.41 -0.88 -13.71
N LYS A 239 6.92 -0.05 -12.78
CA LYS A 239 5.80 0.85 -13.06
C LYS A 239 6.19 1.88 -14.14
N ALA A 240 5.17 2.40 -14.82
CA ALA A 240 5.33 3.33 -15.95
C ALA A 240 5.79 4.74 -15.53
N ASP A 241 5.82 5.04 -14.23
CA ASP A 241 6.42 6.25 -13.68
C ASP A 241 7.93 6.11 -13.49
N TRP A 242 8.49 4.91 -13.44
CA TRP A 242 9.94 4.69 -13.42
C TRP A 242 10.53 4.45 -14.81
N TRP A 243 9.81 3.73 -15.67
CA TRP A 243 10.34 3.26 -16.96
C TRP A 243 9.56 3.79 -18.17
N LEU A 244 10.31 4.12 -19.21
CA LEU A 244 9.81 4.32 -20.56
C LEU A 244 10.09 3.05 -21.38
N GLU A 245 9.03 2.38 -21.81
CA GLU A 245 9.10 1.23 -22.72
C GLU A 245 8.67 1.64 -24.13
N VAL A 246 9.50 1.33 -25.12
CA VAL A 246 9.22 1.55 -26.54
C VAL A 246 9.32 0.23 -27.28
N ALA A 247 8.27 -0.12 -28.03
CA ALA A 247 8.31 -1.28 -28.91
C ALA A 247 9.29 -1.06 -30.07
N VAL A 248 10.23 -1.98 -30.23
CA VAL A 248 11.22 -1.99 -31.32
C VAL A 248 10.96 -3.20 -32.21
N PHE A 249 10.69 -2.93 -33.49
CA PHE A 249 10.45 -3.96 -34.49
C PHE A 249 11.74 -4.31 -35.20
N ASN A 250 12.21 -5.55 -35.02
CA ASN A 250 13.35 -6.12 -35.71
C ASN A 250 12.87 -7.25 -36.62
N GLY A 251 12.46 -6.88 -37.84
CA GLY A 251 11.84 -7.81 -38.80
C GLY A 251 10.50 -8.34 -38.28
N ASN A 252 10.38 -9.67 -38.14
CA ASN A 252 9.19 -10.33 -37.60
C ASN A 252 9.19 -10.43 -36.06
N SER A 253 10.25 -9.95 -35.39
CA SER A 253 10.34 -9.98 -33.93
C SER A 253 10.06 -8.59 -33.35
N GLN A 254 9.19 -8.54 -32.34
CA GLN A 254 8.94 -7.35 -31.55
C GLN A 254 9.74 -7.48 -30.25
N THR A 255 10.67 -6.57 -30.03
CA THR A 255 11.41 -6.42 -28.76
C THR A 255 10.94 -5.15 -28.07
N LYS A 256 11.26 -4.99 -26.78
CA LYS A 256 11.01 -3.77 -26.04
C LYS A 256 12.34 -3.13 -25.68
N HIS A 257 12.55 -1.89 -26.11
CA HIS A 257 13.59 -1.05 -25.54
C HIS A 257 13.04 -0.42 -24.26
N ARG A 258 13.77 -0.56 -23.15
CA ARG A 258 13.38 -0.04 -21.84
C ARG A 258 14.50 0.88 -21.34
N GLN A 259 14.13 2.07 -20.92
CA GLN A 259 15.02 3.07 -20.34
C GLN A 259 14.33 3.78 -19.17
N PRO A 260 15.06 4.44 -18.26
CA PRO A 260 14.45 5.32 -17.27
C PRO A 260 13.60 6.39 -17.94
N ARG A 261 12.59 6.87 -17.22
CA ARG A 261 11.80 8.02 -17.68
C ARG A 261 12.70 9.25 -17.90
N PRO A 262 12.51 10.02 -18.99
CA PRO A 262 13.33 11.20 -19.27
C PRO A 262 13.38 12.21 -18.12
N GLU A 263 12.31 12.31 -17.33
CA GLU A 263 12.23 13.15 -16.13
C GLU A 263 13.25 12.73 -15.04
N LEU A 264 13.49 11.42 -14.88
CA LEU A 264 14.49 10.90 -13.94
C LEU A 264 15.91 11.15 -14.45
N LEU A 265 16.11 10.98 -15.76
CA LEU A 265 17.39 11.29 -16.42
C LEU A 265 17.70 12.79 -16.32
N ASP A 266 16.70 13.65 -16.49
CA ASP A 266 16.84 15.11 -16.33
C ASP A 266 17.22 15.49 -14.90
N ASP A 267 16.55 14.92 -13.89
CA ASP A 267 16.92 15.10 -12.48
C ASP A 267 18.39 14.68 -12.25
N MET A 268 18.82 13.50 -12.72
CA MET A 268 20.20 13.04 -12.55
C MET A 268 21.23 13.94 -13.24
N TYR A 269 21.02 14.27 -14.51
CA TYR A 269 22.00 14.99 -15.31
C TYR A 269 22.06 16.49 -14.98
N ASN A 270 20.90 17.12 -14.76
CA ASN A 270 20.81 18.58 -14.61
C ASN A 270 20.68 19.02 -13.15
N HIS A 271 20.03 18.24 -12.29
CA HIS A 271 19.91 18.59 -10.87
C HIS A 271 21.09 18.07 -10.04
N ALA A 272 21.45 16.79 -10.22
CA ALA A 272 22.51 16.13 -9.45
C ALA A 272 23.90 16.16 -10.15
N GLU A 273 23.98 16.68 -11.37
CA GLU A 273 25.24 16.84 -12.13
C GLU A 273 25.99 15.52 -12.37
N VAL A 274 25.24 14.42 -12.49
CA VAL A 274 25.72 13.10 -12.85
C VAL A 274 26.09 13.07 -14.33
N LYS A 275 27.17 12.36 -14.66
CA LYS A 275 27.61 12.19 -16.04
C LYS A 275 26.94 10.98 -16.69
N ASN A 276 26.97 9.85 -15.99
CA ASN A 276 26.44 8.58 -16.46
C ASN A 276 25.51 7.98 -15.40
N PHE A 277 24.31 7.62 -15.81
CA PHE A 277 23.32 6.99 -14.95
C PHE A 277 22.76 5.75 -15.64
N LEU A 278 22.75 4.63 -14.94
CA LEU A 278 22.14 3.39 -15.39
C LEU A 278 21.10 2.92 -14.36
N MET A 279 19.97 2.40 -14.85
CA MET A 279 19.04 1.64 -14.02
C MET A 279 18.93 0.20 -14.48
N TYR A 280 18.84 -0.71 -13.52
CA TYR A 280 18.62 -2.14 -13.74
C TYR A 280 17.55 -2.70 -12.81
N ASP A 281 16.89 -3.77 -13.25
CA ASP A 281 16.23 -4.69 -12.33
C ASP A 281 17.22 -5.75 -11.82
N ALA A 282 16.81 -6.59 -10.87
CA ALA A 282 17.69 -7.58 -10.24
C ALA A 282 18.32 -8.55 -11.26
N GLU A 283 17.53 -9.01 -12.25
CA GLU A 283 17.98 -9.95 -13.27
C GLU A 283 19.08 -9.34 -14.15
N PHE A 284 18.88 -8.12 -14.65
CA PHE A 284 19.90 -7.43 -15.44
C PHE A 284 21.11 -7.03 -14.61
N PHE A 285 20.93 -6.62 -13.36
CA PHE A 285 22.04 -6.33 -12.45
C PHE A 285 22.93 -7.57 -12.25
N LEU A 286 22.33 -8.73 -11.97
CA LEU A 286 23.04 -9.99 -11.82
C LEU A 286 23.78 -10.40 -13.11
N LYS A 287 23.08 -10.31 -14.25
CA LYS A 287 23.65 -10.63 -15.56
C LYS A 287 24.88 -9.77 -15.86
N TYR A 288 24.77 -8.46 -15.67
CA TYR A 288 25.87 -7.54 -15.95
C TYR A 288 26.96 -7.57 -14.87
N SER A 289 26.65 -7.97 -13.64
CA SER A 289 27.67 -8.26 -12.62
C SER A 289 28.57 -9.42 -13.05
N ARG A 290 28.01 -10.46 -13.70
CA ARG A 290 28.81 -11.52 -14.32
C ARG A 290 29.72 -10.99 -15.43
N ASP A 291 29.19 -10.13 -16.30
CA ASP A 291 29.91 -9.65 -17.48
C ASP A 291 31.02 -8.62 -17.13
N TYR A 292 30.75 -7.69 -16.22
CA TYR A 292 31.65 -6.57 -15.90
C TYR A 292 32.43 -6.75 -14.60
N LEU A 293 31.84 -7.36 -13.56
CA LEU A 293 32.51 -7.61 -12.28
C LEU A 293 33.11 -9.02 -12.18
N LYS A 294 32.87 -9.88 -13.18
CA LYS A 294 33.27 -11.30 -13.19
C LYS A 294 32.71 -12.08 -11.99
N ALA A 295 31.53 -11.67 -11.52
CA ALA A 295 30.83 -12.38 -10.46
C ALA A 295 30.41 -13.79 -10.90
N SER A 296 30.45 -14.74 -9.97
CA SER A 296 29.94 -16.09 -10.20
C SER A 296 28.43 -16.10 -9.99
N VAL A 297 27.68 -16.00 -11.08
CA VAL A 297 26.20 -16.03 -11.09
C VAL A 297 25.72 -17.17 -11.96
N SER A 298 24.91 -18.05 -11.37
CA SER A 298 24.27 -19.18 -12.04
C SER A 298 23.11 -18.74 -12.94
N GLU A 299 22.75 -19.55 -13.94
CA GLU A 299 21.58 -19.26 -14.79
C GLU A 299 20.28 -19.41 -13.98
N GLU A 300 20.28 -20.33 -13.00
CA GLU A 300 19.19 -20.54 -12.05
C GLU A 300 18.90 -19.27 -11.24
N THR A 301 19.94 -18.58 -10.76
CA THR A 301 19.80 -17.31 -10.03
C THR A 301 19.26 -16.19 -10.90
N LEU A 302 19.65 -16.11 -12.17
CA LEU A 302 19.07 -15.15 -13.12
C LEU A 302 17.59 -15.43 -13.36
N GLN A 303 17.24 -16.69 -13.59
CA GLN A 303 15.86 -17.11 -13.81
C GLN A 303 14.99 -16.81 -12.57
N GLU A 304 15.46 -17.16 -11.37
CA GLU A 304 14.72 -16.93 -10.12
C GLU A 304 14.49 -15.44 -9.85
N ALA A 305 15.48 -14.58 -10.12
CA ALA A 305 15.32 -13.13 -10.01
C ALA A 305 14.22 -12.61 -10.95
N GLY A 306 14.24 -13.05 -12.21
CA GLY A 306 13.21 -12.70 -13.20
C GLY A 306 11.82 -13.21 -12.82
N GLU A 307 11.69 -14.45 -12.37
CA GLU A 307 10.42 -15.07 -11.95
C GLU A 307 9.84 -14.39 -10.71
N THR A 308 10.67 -14.11 -9.70
CA THR A 308 10.28 -13.40 -8.48
C THR A 308 9.71 -12.02 -8.82
N ARG A 309 10.40 -11.29 -9.70
CA ARG A 309 9.95 -9.99 -10.20
C ARG A 309 8.61 -10.08 -10.93
N ILE A 310 8.43 -11.05 -11.82
CA ILE A 310 7.16 -11.25 -12.54
C ILE A 310 6.02 -11.54 -11.57
N LEU A 311 6.25 -12.46 -10.61
CA LEU A 311 5.26 -12.86 -9.61
C LEU A 311 4.81 -11.66 -8.77
N LEU A 312 5.75 -10.86 -8.25
CA LEU A 312 5.41 -9.70 -7.42
C LEU A 312 4.61 -8.66 -8.19
N ASN A 313 4.98 -8.40 -9.45
CA ASN A 313 4.23 -7.48 -10.29
C ASN A 313 2.82 -7.98 -10.59
N GLN A 314 2.62 -9.28 -10.74
CA GLN A 314 1.28 -9.87 -10.88
C GLN A 314 0.44 -9.70 -9.60
N LEU A 315 1.05 -9.91 -8.43
CA LEU A 315 0.38 -9.73 -7.13
C LEU A 315 -0.01 -8.26 -6.86
N ILE A 316 0.87 -7.32 -7.18
CA ILE A 316 0.59 -5.88 -7.04
C ILE A 316 -0.57 -5.48 -7.97
N ASN A 317 -0.52 -5.93 -9.23
CA ASN A 317 -1.57 -5.61 -10.20
C ASN A 317 -2.92 -6.22 -9.83
N SER A 318 -2.95 -7.47 -9.32
CA SER A 318 -4.20 -8.10 -8.88
C SER A 318 -4.79 -7.41 -7.66
N GLN A 319 -3.97 -7.03 -6.69
CA GLN A 319 -4.41 -6.25 -5.52
C GLN A 319 -4.95 -4.88 -5.93
N ALA A 320 -4.29 -4.19 -6.86
CA ALA A 320 -4.78 -2.92 -7.39
C ALA A 320 -6.15 -3.06 -8.08
N GLN A 321 -6.36 -4.14 -8.85
CA GLN A 321 -7.65 -4.44 -9.47
C GLN A 321 -8.74 -4.74 -8.44
N SER A 322 -8.44 -5.51 -7.39
CA SER A 322 -9.37 -5.79 -6.30
C SER A 322 -9.76 -4.53 -5.53
N ASN A 323 -8.80 -3.65 -5.24
CA ASN A 323 -9.05 -2.37 -4.58
C ASN A 323 -9.93 -1.46 -5.44
N LEU A 324 -9.66 -1.37 -6.75
CA LEU A 324 -10.51 -0.64 -7.69
C LEU A 324 -11.95 -1.19 -7.72
N GLN A 325 -12.11 -2.50 -7.62
CA GLN A 325 -13.44 -3.12 -7.55
C GLN A 325 -14.15 -2.79 -6.22
N ALA A 326 -13.43 -2.85 -5.09
CA ALA A 326 -13.97 -2.47 -3.79
C ALA A 326 -14.37 -0.98 -3.74
N GLU A 327 -13.54 -0.07 -4.28
CA GLU A 327 -13.87 1.35 -4.43
C GLU A 327 -15.15 1.56 -5.24
N ARG A 328 -15.29 0.85 -6.38
CA ARG A 328 -16.51 0.91 -7.21
C ARG A 328 -17.74 0.44 -6.46
N ILE A 329 -17.62 -0.62 -5.66
CA ILE A 329 -18.71 -1.13 -4.82
C ILE A 329 -19.10 -0.08 -3.78
N LEU A 330 -18.14 0.46 -3.02
CA LEU A 330 -18.39 1.51 -2.02
C LEU A 330 -19.03 2.76 -2.63
N GLN A 331 -18.54 3.21 -3.80
CA GLN A 331 -19.14 4.33 -4.53
C GLN A 331 -20.58 4.01 -4.96
N SER A 332 -20.84 2.78 -5.42
CA SER A 332 -22.20 2.36 -5.79
C SER A 332 -23.14 2.28 -4.58
N GLU A 333 -22.66 1.81 -3.43
CA GLU A 333 -23.42 1.77 -2.18
C GLU A 333 -23.74 3.17 -1.66
N SER A 334 -22.74 4.08 -1.67
CA SER A 334 -22.93 5.49 -1.34
C SER A 334 -23.97 6.14 -2.27
N TYR A 335 -23.91 5.86 -3.57
CA TYR A 335 -24.87 6.38 -4.54
C TYR A 335 -26.29 5.84 -4.31
N LEU A 336 -26.42 4.53 -4.04
CA LEU A 336 -27.70 3.90 -3.69
C LEU A 336 -28.27 4.45 -2.38
N ARG A 337 -27.43 4.68 -1.37
CA ARG A 337 -27.81 5.32 -0.09
C ARG A 337 -28.36 6.72 -0.35
N LYS A 338 -27.68 7.52 -1.17
CA LYS A 338 -28.14 8.86 -1.56
C LYS A 338 -29.48 8.85 -2.29
N ILE A 339 -29.68 7.93 -3.24
CA ILE A 339 -30.98 7.77 -3.93
C ILE A 339 -32.09 7.39 -2.93
N LYS A 340 -31.84 6.41 -2.06
CA LYS A 340 -32.81 6.02 -1.01
C LYS A 340 -33.15 7.20 -0.11
N GLY A 341 -32.15 8.00 0.28
CA GLY A 341 -32.36 9.20 1.06
C GLY A 341 -33.23 10.24 0.35
N ILE A 342 -32.97 10.50 -0.94
CA ILE A 342 -33.78 11.44 -1.74
C ILE A 342 -35.24 11.00 -1.75
N LEU A 343 -35.49 9.71 -1.99
CA LEU A 343 -36.83 9.15 -1.98
C LEU A 343 -37.49 9.24 -0.59
N LYS A 344 -36.73 9.02 0.49
CA LYS A 344 -37.22 9.14 1.87
C LYS A 344 -37.63 10.58 2.19
N LEU A 345 -36.81 11.57 1.82
CA LEU A 345 -37.11 13.00 1.96
C LEU A 345 -38.33 13.40 1.14
N GLN A 346 -38.46 12.94 -0.11
CA GLN A 346 -39.62 13.24 -0.94
C GLN A 346 -40.92 12.69 -0.34
N ARG A 347 -40.91 11.46 0.18
CA ARG A 347 -42.07 10.88 0.86
C ARG A 347 -42.44 11.67 2.10
N HIS A 348 -41.46 12.09 2.90
CA HIS A 348 -41.68 12.90 4.10
C HIS A 348 -42.28 14.27 3.76
N LYS A 349 -41.78 14.96 2.72
CA LYS A 349 -42.37 16.22 2.23
C LYS A 349 -43.82 16.02 1.79
N GLN A 350 -44.09 14.96 1.03
CA GLN A 350 -45.45 14.64 0.56
C GLN A 350 -46.42 14.30 1.69
N SER A 351 -45.98 13.59 2.74
CA SER A 351 -46.85 13.29 3.90
C SER A 351 -47.24 14.57 4.64
N HIS A 352 -46.31 15.50 4.84
CA HIS A 352 -46.62 16.78 5.48
C HIS A 352 -47.48 17.70 4.61
N GLU A 353 -47.33 17.66 3.28
CA GLU A 353 -48.22 18.38 2.36
C GLU A 353 -49.67 17.88 2.46
N PHE A 354 -49.87 16.56 2.63
CA PHE A 354 -51.18 15.96 2.87
C PHE A 354 -51.77 16.35 4.25
N GLU A 355 -50.96 16.31 5.32
CA GLU A 355 -51.38 16.69 6.68
C GLU A 355 -51.74 18.18 6.80
N ARG A 356 -51.07 19.07 6.04
CA ARG A 356 -51.41 20.50 5.93
C ARG A 356 -52.80 20.73 5.37
N TYR A 357 -53.24 19.88 4.43
CA TYR A 357 -54.56 19.97 3.82
C TYR A 357 -55.69 19.65 4.81
N GLU A 358 -55.45 18.76 5.77
CA GLU A 358 -56.47 18.34 6.74
C GLU A 358 -56.54 19.23 8.00
N SER A 359 -55.46 19.92 8.39
CA SER A 359 -55.34 20.50 9.74
C SER A 359 -55.25 22.03 9.86
N HIS A 360 -55.09 22.79 8.77
CA HIS A 360 -54.92 24.27 8.79
C HIS A 360 -53.86 24.83 9.77
N SER A 361 -52.95 24.00 10.29
CA SER A 361 -51.86 24.44 11.16
C SER A 361 -50.60 24.76 10.33
N PRO A 362 -50.08 26.00 10.38
CA PRO A 362 -48.79 26.34 9.78
C PRO A 362 -47.68 26.08 10.80
N ASN A 363 -46.98 24.94 10.65
CA ASN A 363 -45.71 24.49 11.26
C ASN A 363 -45.89 23.00 11.60
N ASP A 364 -45.14 22.04 11.06
CA ASP A 364 -43.69 21.90 11.09
C ASP A 364 -43.17 21.09 9.89
N GLU A 365 -42.43 21.72 8.97
CA GLU A 365 -41.54 20.98 8.06
C GLU A 365 -40.21 20.79 8.79
N GLN A 366 -40.11 19.85 9.72
CA GLN A 366 -38.85 19.63 10.45
C GLN A 366 -37.86 18.80 9.61
N ILE A 367 -37.50 19.35 8.46
CA ILE A 367 -36.30 18.93 7.73
C ILE A 367 -35.16 19.79 8.24
N ILE A 368 -34.24 19.16 8.95
CA ILE A 368 -33.13 19.82 9.61
C ILE A 368 -31.87 19.73 8.73
N TYR A 369 -31.04 20.76 8.78
CA TYR A 369 -29.75 20.79 8.11
C TYR A 369 -28.80 19.76 8.73
N CYS A 370 -28.18 18.93 7.90
CA CYS A 370 -27.13 18.02 8.34
C CYS A 370 -25.76 18.66 8.11
N VAL A 371 -24.98 18.84 9.18
CA VAL A 371 -23.61 19.37 9.11
C VAL A 371 -22.64 18.46 8.35
N GLU A 372 -22.78 17.14 8.52
CA GLU A 372 -21.88 16.13 7.94
C GLU A 372 -21.96 16.05 6.40
N CYS A 373 -23.15 16.19 5.82
CA CYS A 373 -23.34 16.17 4.37
C CYS A 373 -23.75 17.51 3.76
N SER A 374 -23.75 18.57 4.58
CA SER A 374 -24.05 19.95 4.22
C SER A 374 -25.36 20.13 3.45
N SER A 375 -26.44 19.49 3.90
CA SER A 375 -27.75 19.55 3.23
C SER A 375 -28.94 19.35 4.17
N ASP A 376 -30.07 19.98 3.85
CA ASP A 376 -31.39 19.78 4.51
C ASP A 376 -31.88 18.35 4.28
N SER A 377 -31.55 17.47 5.22
CA SER A 377 -31.63 16.03 5.00
C SER A 377 -31.88 15.21 6.25
N MET A 378 -31.98 15.85 7.41
CA MET A 378 -32.38 15.20 8.65
C MET A 378 -33.89 15.26 8.80
N ILE A 379 -34.51 14.12 9.09
CA ILE A 379 -35.96 14.02 9.31
C ILE A 379 -36.21 13.26 10.62
N PRO A 380 -37.41 13.40 11.22
CA PRO A 380 -37.75 12.68 12.45
C PRO A 380 -37.62 11.16 12.28
N GLU A 381 -36.98 10.50 13.22
CA GLU A 381 -36.79 9.05 13.25
C GLU A 381 -36.94 8.51 14.68
N LYS A 382 -37.89 7.61 14.90
CA LYS A 382 -38.27 7.15 16.26
C LYS A 382 -37.16 6.44 17.02
N ASN A 383 -36.19 5.89 16.29
CA ASN A 383 -35.06 5.14 16.84
C ASN A 383 -33.75 5.96 16.84
N SER A 384 -33.83 7.28 16.63
CA SER A 384 -32.70 8.19 16.78
C SER A 384 -32.58 8.64 18.25
N GLU A 385 -31.34 8.80 18.73
CA GLU A 385 -31.06 9.33 20.07
C GLU A 385 -31.47 10.80 20.21
N THR A 386 -31.42 11.56 19.12
CA THR A 386 -31.77 12.99 19.07
C THR A 386 -33.19 13.23 18.55
N GLY A 387 -33.89 12.17 18.14
CA GLY A 387 -35.17 12.24 17.45
C GLY A 387 -35.08 12.50 15.94
N TYR A 388 -33.88 12.83 15.41
CA TYR A 388 -33.65 13.07 13.98
C TYR A 388 -32.52 12.22 13.43
N ARG A 389 -32.62 11.83 12.15
CA ARG A 389 -31.52 11.15 11.45
C ARG A 389 -31.39 11.63 10.01
N CYS A 390 -30.16 11.92 9.60
CA CYS A 390 -29.83 12.27 8.22
C CYS A 390 -30.05 11.06 7.31
N VAL A 391 -30.84 11.25 6.25
CA VAL A 391 -31.14 10.17 5.31
C VAL A 391 -30.00 9.85 4.33
N TYR A 392 -28.92 10.63 4.33
CA TYR A 392 -27.76 10.46 3.44
C TYR A 392 -26.55 9.85 4.15
N CYS A 393 -26.25 10.29 5.36
CA CYS A 393 -25.03 9.90 6.09
C CYS A 393 -25.29 9.27 7.46
N ASP A 394 -26.57 9.08 7.84
CA ASP A 394 -27.00 8.52 9.14
C ASP A 394 -26.60 9.35 10.38
N ASN A 395 -26.01 10.54 10.20
CA ASN A 395 -25.75 11.49 11.28
C ASN A 395 -27.04 11.86 12.02
N GLU A 396 -27.00 11.85 13.35
CA GLU A 396 -28.13 12.17 14.23
C GLU A 396 -28.00 13.55 14.88
N TYR A 397 -26.85 14.22 14.75
CA TYR A 397 -26.58 15.48 15.45
C TYR A 397 -26.65 16.68 14.51
N SER A 398 -27.32 17.74 14.94
CA SER A 398 -27.30 19.03 14.25
C SER A 398 -27.58 20.14 15.25
N ASP A 399 -26.91 21.27 15.04
CA ASP A 399 -27.01 22.47 15.88
C ASP A 399 -28.43 23.06 15.85
N ASP A 400 -29.17 22.76 14.77
CA ASP A 400 -30.56 23.16 14.54
C ASP A 400 -31.59 22.26 15.27
N ILE A 401 -31.16 21.18 15.93
CA ILE A 401 -32.06 20.37 16.77
C ILE A 401 -32.32 21.13 18.06
N GLU A 402 -33.57 21.52 18.27
CA GLU A 402 -33.98 22.16 19.52
C GLU A 402 -34.24 21.15 20.63
N SER A 403 -33.89 21.49 21.86
CA SER A 403 -34.14 20.68 23.05
C SER A 403 -34.59 21.56 24.22
N ASP A 404 -35.35 20.96 25.14
CA ASP A 404 -35.90 21.69 26.27
C ASP A 404 -34.88 21.75 27.41
N CYS A 405 -34.75 22.94 27.99
CA CYS A 405 -34.04 23.11 29.25
C CYS A 405 -34.75 22.29 30.34
N THR A 406 -34.06 21.32 30.91
CA THR A 406 -34.59 20.44 31.98
C THR A 406 -35.02 21.21 33.23
N ILE A 407 -34.51 22.43 33.44
CA ILE A 407 -34.85 23.29 34.59
C ILE A 407 -36.10 24.15 34.36
N CYS A 408 -36.18 24.84 33.22
CA CYS A 408 -37.24 25.83 32.98
C CYS A 408 -38.26 25.41 31.93
N GLY A 409 -38.05 24.29 31.25
CA GLY A 409 -38.92 23.78 30.18
C GLY A 409 -38.98 24.66 28.93
N ILE A 410 -38.10 25.66 28.80
CA ILE A 410 -38.00 26.49 27.59
C ILE A 410 -37.10 25.77 26.60
N THR A 411 -37.55 25.71 25.35
CA THR A 411 -36.84 25.15 24.19
C THR A 411 -35.71 26.07 23.72
N TRP A 412 -34.54 25.51 23.45
CA TRP A 412 -33.35 26.21 22.92
C TRP A 412 -32.66 25.36 21.84
N PRO A 413 -31.91 25.97 20.91
CA PRO A 413 -30.96 25.23 20.07
C PRO A 413 -30.00 24.42 20.95
N SER A 414 -29.68 23.18 20.54
CA SER A 414 -28.86 22.27 21.36
C SER A 414 -27.49 22.85 21.71
N ASP A 415 -26.90 23.67 20.82
CA ASP A 415 -25.60 24.33 21.06
C ASP A 415 -25.63 25.39 22.18
N ASP A 416 -26.80 25.98 22.45
CA ASP A 416 -26.96 26.93 23.55
C ASP A 416 -27.13 26.22 24.90
N LEU A 417 -27.39 24.91 24.89
CA LEU A 417 -27.63 24.11 26.08
C LEU A 417 -26.33 23.44 26.56
N ARG A 418 -26.04 23.55 27.87
CA ARG A 418 -24.92 22.85 28.49
C ARG A 418 -25.42 21.59 29.17
N ARG A 419 -24.75 20.46 28.91
CA ARG A 419 -24.92 19.24 29.72
C ARG A 419 -24.07 19.35 30.98
N VAL A 420 -24.71 19.21 32.14
CA VAL A 420 -24.07 19.22 33.46
C VAL A 420 -24.38 17.91 34.16
N VAL A 421 -23.35 17.27 34.70
CA VAL A 421 -23.49 16.00 35.45
C VAL A 421 -23.33 16.35 36.93
N TRP A 422 -24.38 16.11 37.73
CA TRP A 422 -24.44 16.63 39.09
C TRP A 422 -24.01 15.62 40.17
N THR A 423 -23.92 14.33 39.87
CA THR A 423 -23.66 13.28 40.87
C THR A 423 -22.79 12.15 40.34
N ASP A 424 -22.12 11.45 41.26
CA ASP A 424 -21.35 10.22 41.00
C ASP A 424 -22.23 9.06 40.45
N GLU A 425 -23.56 9.23 40.47
CA GLU A 425 -24.56 8.30 39.92
C GLU A 425 -24.93 8.58 38.45
N GLY A 426 -24.41 9.67 37.86
CA GLY A 426 -24.47 9.94 36.42
C GLY A 426 -25.70 10.68 35.91
N ASP A 427 -26.47 11.34 36.78
CA ASP A 427 -27.61 12.15 36.36
C ASP A 427 -27.15 13.37 35.54
N VAL A 428 -27.64 13.48 34.31
CA VAL A 428 -27.29 14.54 33.35
C VAL A 428 -28.44 15.52 33.22
N GLU A 429 -28.21 16.78 33.56
CA GLU A 429 -29.14 17.88 33.30
C GLU A 429 -28.71 18.71 32.09
N ILE A 430 -29.70 19.16 31.31
CA ILE A 430 -29.51 20.02 30.13
C ILE A 430 -30.00 21.41 30.50
N ILE A 431 -29.08 22.37 30.57
CA ILE A 431 -29.33 23.68 31.18
C ILE A 431 -29.10 24.80 30.15
N CYS A 432 -30.09 25.69 29.98
CA CYS A 432 -30.02 26.81 29.04
C CYS A 432 -29.22 28.01 29.55
N PRO A 433 -28.79 28.93 28.67
CA PRO A 433 -27.95 30.07 29.03
C PRO A 433 -28.55 30.98 30.13
N ARG A 434 -29.88 30.99 30.23
CA ARG A 434 -30.59 31.75 31.26
C ARG A 434 -30.53 31.07 32.63
N CYS A 435 -30.83 29.77 32.71
CA CYS A 435 -30.81 29.02 33.96
C CYS A 435 -29.39 28.86 34.50
N ARG A 436 -28.38 28.85 33.61
CA ARG A 436 -26.97 28.89 33.98
C ARG A 436 -26.55 30.12 34.79
N ARG A 437 -27.32 31.20 34.76
CA ARG A 437 -27.02 32.45 35.49
C ARG A 437 -27.80 32.58 36.79
N ASP A 438 -28.64 31.60 37.13
CA ASP A 438 -29.39 31.62 38.37
C ASP A 438 -28.45 31.34 39.56
N PRO A 439 -28.43 32.17 40.61
CA PRO A 439 -27.51 32.05 41.75
C PRO A 439 -27.52 30.69 42.45
N SER A 440 -28.60 29.92 42.29
CA SER A 440 -28.76 28.57 42.83
C SER A 440 -27.87 27.54 42.11
N TYR A 441 -27.39 27.84 40.90
CA TYR A 441 -26.63 26.95 40.02
C TYR A 441 -25.28 27.54 39.58
N VAL A 442 -24.91 28.73 40.06
CA VAL A 442 -23.61 29.40 39.80
C VAL A 442 -22.56 29.00 40.85
N LYS A 443 -22.90 28.12 41.80
CA LYS A 443 -22.10 27.86 43.00
C LYS A 443 -21.29 26.56 43.04
N ASP A 444 -21.21 25.83 41.94
CA ASP A 444 -20.29 24.69 41.81
C ASP A 444 -19.57 24.70 40.44
N ASP A 445 -18.95 25.83 40.10
CA ASP A 445 -17.81 25.93 39.17
C ASP A 445 -16.76 26.89 39.77
#